data_AF-A0A316DNR4-F1
#
_entry.id   AF-A0A316DNR4-F1
#
_cell.length_a   1.000
_cell.length_b   1.000
_cell.length_c   1.000
_cell.angle_alpha   90.00
_cell.angle_beta   90.00
_cell.angle_gamma   90.00
#
_symmetry.space_group_name_H-M   'P 1'
#
loop_
_entity.id
_entity.type
_entity.pdbx_description
1 polymer ?
#
loop_
_entity_poly.entity_id
_entity_poly.type
_entity_poly.pdbx_seq_one_letter_code
_entity_poly.pdbx_strand_id
1 'polypeptide(L)'
;MKTINKILMALIVVTLISCSDDNPLTDSGQNNNNNNNEPTYNLDALQGDWIRVGGNNPNNEGMVVKVTNDKAKILDPVASGFLVDDIKWKTIEAIDEENYNHLELGSDLNYYNGTIEFGVDDTLRISVGSSGPGSVQKWIRQ
;
A
#
# COMPACT_ATOMS: atom_id res chain seq x y z
N MET A 1 -55.66 -9.80 -7.81
CA MET A 1 -54.22 -9.93 -8.17
C MET A 1 -53.45 -8.94 -7.33
N LYS A 2 -52.28 -9.20 -6.75
CA LYS A 2 -51.54 -10.45 -6.47
C LYS A 2 -50.79 -10.16 -5.15
N THR A 3 -50.87 -11.02 -4.15
CA THR A 3 -50.14 -10.86 -2.86
C THR A 3 -48.75 -11.49 -2.97
N ILE A 4 -47.72 -10.80 -2.46
CA ILE A 4 -46.36 -11.35 -2.35
C ILE A 4 -46.14 -11.80 -0.90
N ASN A 5 -45.67 -13.03 -0.74
CA ASN A 5 -45.67 -13.74 0.54
C ASN A 5 -44.49 -13.37 1.42
N LYS A 6 -44.74 -13.38 2.74
CA LYS A 6 -43.70 -13.45 3.77
C LYS A 6 -43.15 -14.88 3.81
N ILE A 7 -41.83 -15.04 3.86
CA ILE A 7 -41.21 -16.29 4.35
C ILE A 7 -40.21 -15.90 5.44
N LEU A 8 -40.63 -16.17 6.67
CA LEU A 8 -39.78 -16.23 7.86
C LEU A 8 -39.22 -17.64 7.93
N MET A 9 -37.91 -17.80 8.08
CA MET A 9 -37.32 -19.11 8.40
C MET A 9 -36.26 -18.94 9.48
N ALA A 10 -36.50 -19.56 10.64
CA ALA A 10 -35.60 -19.58 11.78
C ALA A 10 -35.68 -20.96 12.45
N LEU A 11 -34.54 -21.65 12.56
CA LEU A 11 -34.25 -22.76 13.48
C LEU A 11 -32.72 -23.00 13.35
N ILE A 12 -31.82 -22.89 14.34
CA ILE A 12 -31.74 -23.22 15.78
C ILE A 12 -31.04 -24.57 16.07
N VAL A 13 -29.74 -24.45 16.40
CA VAL A 13 -28.96 -25.06 17.51
C VAL A 13 -28.68 -26.59 17.53
N VAL A 14 -27.59 -26.96 18.25
CA VAL A 14 -27.14 -28.26 18.83
C VAL A 14 -25.81 -28.78 18.23
N THR A 15 -24.71 -29.07 18.97
CA THR A 15 -24.18 -28.64 20.30
C THR A 15 -22.67 -28.95 20.43
N LEU A 16 -21.93 -28.14 21.21
CA LEU A 16 -20.78 -28.46 22.10
C LEU A 16 -19.77 -29.58 21.71
N ILE A 17 -18.50 -29.19 21.55
CA ILE A 17 -17.34 -30.01 21.97
C ILE A 17 -16.63 -29.24 23.10
N SER A 18 -16.61 -29.82 24.28
CA SER A 18 -15.74 -29.40 25.38
C SER A 18 -14.48 -30.25 25.34
N CYS A 19 -13.32 -29.65 25.12
CA CYS A 19 -12.05 -30.28 25.46
C CYS A 19 -11.66 -29.84 26.87
N SER A 20 -11.36 -30.81 27.74
CA SER A 20 -10.86 -30.56 29.08
C SER A 20 -9.40 -30.12 29.00
N ASP A 21 -9.07 -28.95 29.52
CA ASP A 21 -7.69 -28.58 29.81
C ASP A 21 -7.27 -29.22 31.14
N ASP A 22 -7.04 -30.53 31.08
CA ASP A 22 -6.42 -31.29 32.18
C ASP A 22 -4.96 -30.85 32.31
N ASN A 23 -4.71 -29.86 33.17
CA ASN A 23 -3.40 -29.25 33.40
C ASN A 23 -2.33 -30.26 33.90
N PRO A 24 -1.31 -30.63 33.09
CA PRO A 24 -0.18 -31.42 33.53
C PRO A 24 0.99 -30.48 33.85
N LEU A 25 1.28 -30.31 35.13
CA LEU A 25 2.53 -29.68 35.56
C LEU A 25 3.72 -30.57 35.14
N THR A 26 4.36 -30.23 34.04
CA THR A 26 5.71 -30.73 33.70
C THR A 26 6.61 -29.58 33.30
N ASP A 27 7.43 -29.16 34.27
CA ASP A 27 8.61 -28.34 34.04
C ASP A 27 9.62 -29.13 33.19
N SER A 28 9.85 -28.67 31.97
CA SER A 28 11.14 -28.79 31.29
C SER A 28 11.19 -27.78 30.15
N GLY A 29 12.23 -26.93 30.14
CA GLY A 29 12.29 -25.75 29.27
C GLY A 29 12.25 -26.10 27.78
N GLN A 30 11.16 -25.71 27.10
CA GLN A 30 11.01 -25.86 25.66
C GLN A 30 11.08 -24.47 24.99
N ASN A 31 12.04 -24.32 24.07
CA ASN A 31 12.37 -23.06 23.44
C ASN A 31 11.33 -22.73 22.37
N ASN A 32 10.38 -21.84 22.69
CA ASN A 32 9.26 -21.47 21.82
C ASN A 32 9.71 -20.57 20.65
N ASN A 33 10.39 -21.17 19.67
CA ASN A 33 10.58 -20.58 18.35
C ASN A 33 9.24 -20.63 17.58
N ASN A 34 8.31 -19.75 17.96
CA ASN A 34 7.15 -19.40 17.15
C ASN A 34 7.65 -18.60 15.93
N ASN A 35 8.19 -19.32 14.96
CA ASN A 35 8.51 -18.80 13.64
C ASN A 35 7.21 -18.53 12.87
N ASN A 36 6.51 -17.48 13.29
CA ASN A 36 5.48 -16.82 12.49
C ASN A 36 6.20 -16.14 11.32
N ASN A 37 6.60 -16.94 10.34
CA ASN A 37 7.23 -16.49 9.10
C ASN A 37 6.16 -15.86 8.20
N GLU A 38 5.60 -14.74 8.65
CA GLU A 38 4.89 -13.83 7.76
C GLU A 38 5.86 -13.41 6.64
N PRO A 39 5.42 -13.40 5.37
CA PRO A 39 6.28 -12.98 4.27
C PRO A 39 6.70 -11.51 4.44
N THR A 40 7.99 -11.28 4.63
CA THR A 40 8.56 -9.93 4.67
C THR A 40 8.77 -9.42 3.26
N TYR A 41 7.79 -8.69 2.72
CA TYR A 41 7.92 -7.98 1.45
C TYR A 41 8.91 -6.82 1.60
N ASN A 42 9.70 -6.55 0.56
CA ASN A 42 10.73 -5.51 0.57
C ASN A 42 10.47 -4.45 -0.51
N LEU A 43 11.32 -3.43 -0.56
CA LEU A 43 11.18 -2.31 -1.49
C LEU A 43 12.15 -2.38 -2.68
N ASP A 44 12.80 -3.53 -2.92
CA ASP A 44 13.89 -3.66 -3.90
C ASP A 44 13.43 -3.32 -5.32
N ALA A 45 12.22 -3.78 -5.70
CA ALA A 45 11.60 -3.47 -6.98
C ALA A 45 11.41 -1.95 -7.21
N LEU A 46 11.17 -1.18 -6.14
CA LEU A 46 10.98 0.27 -6.22
C LEU A 46 12.28 1.08 -6.28
N GLN A 47 13.43 0.53 -5.86
CA GLN A 47 14.68 1.31 -5.75
C GLN A 47 15.15 1.86 -7.11
N GLY A 48 15.71 3.07 -7.12
CA GLY A 48 16.23 3.69 -8.34
C GLY A 48 15.39 4.86 -8.87
N ASP A 49 15.60 5.22 -10.13
CA ASP A 49 15.06 6.43 -10.74
C ASP A 49 13.78 6.17 -11.54
N TRP A 50 12.82 7.09 -11.39
CA TRP A 50 11.46 7.01 -11.93
C TRP A 50 11.06 8.33 -12.56
N ILE A 51 10.52 8.28 -13.77
CA ILE A 51 9.99 9.44 -14.49
C ILE A 51 8.47 9.36 -14.65
N ARG A 52 7.78 10.47 -14.37
CA ARG A 52 6.33 10.58 -14.53
C ARG A 52 5.96 10.73 -16.00
N VAL A 53 5.11 9.83 -16.50
CA VAL A 53 4.71 9.76 -17.91
C VAL A 53 3.19 9.76 -18.11
N GLY A 54 2.43 10.11 -17.07
CA GLY A 54 0.99 10.28 -17.18
C GLY A 54 0.30 10.58 -15.86
N GLY A 55 -1.03 10.70 -15.94
CA GLY A 55 -1.91 10.88 -14.79
C GLY A 55 -3.03 11.88 -15.08
N ASN A 56 -3.70 12.37 -14.04
CA ASN A 56 -4.71 13.42 -14.13
C ASN A 56 -4.16 14.84 -13.90
N ASN A 57 -2.85 15.04 -14.07
CA ASN A 57 -2.21 16.36 -14.14
C ASN A 57 -1.00 16.30 -15.09
N PRO A 58 -1.19 16.67 -16.37
CA PRO A 58 -0.12 16.65 -17.38
C PRO A 58 1.01 17.65 -17.12
N ASN A 59 0.78 18.73 -16.37
CA ASN A 59 1.81 19.75 -16.08
C ASN A 59 2.97 19.20 -15.22
N ASN A 60 2.78 18.03 -14.60
CA ASN A 60 3.79 17.34 -13.79
C ASN A 60 4.41 16.14 -14.53
N GLU A 61 4.06 15.89 -15.80
CA GLU A 61 4.75 14.89 -16.63
C GLU A 61 6.20 15.35 -16.92
N GLY A 62 7.12 14.39 -16.96
CA GLY A 62 8.56 14.63 -16.98
C GLY A 62 9.21 14.76 -15.60
N MET A 63 8.44 14.86 -14.51
CA MET A 63 8.99 14.87 -13.14
C MET A 63 9.81 13.61 -12.88
N VAL A 64 11.01 13.75 -12.30
CA VAL A 64 11.91 12.63 -11.96
C VAL A 64 12.08 12.53 -10.45
N VAL A 65 11.97 11.32 -9.91
CA VAL A 65 12.24 11.00 -8.50
C VAL A 65 13.21 9.83 -8.34
N LYS A 66 14.02 9.87 -7.28
CA LYS A 66 14.92 8.77 -6.84
C LYS A 66 14.35 8.09 -5.62
N VAL A 67 13.98 6.82 -5.72
CA VAL A 67 13.65 5.97 -4.57
C VAL A 67 14.94 5.47 -3.92
N THR A 68 15.05 5.63 -2.61
CA THR A 68 16.13 5.09 -1.78
C THR A 68 15.60 4.77 -0.39
N ASN A 69 15.67 3.49 0.01
CA ASN A 69 14.96 2.94 1.16
C ASN A 69 13.44 3.18 1.05
N ASP A 70 12.84 3.81 2.06
CA ASP A 70 11.41 4.09 2.24
C ASP A 70 10.94 5.44 1.65
N LYS A 71 11.77 6.11 0.83
CA LYS A 71 11.54 7.48 0.36
C LYS A 71 11.86 7.67 -1.11
N ALA A 72 11.08 8.51 -1.78
CA ALA A 72 11.38 9.03 -3.11
C ALA A 72 11.67 10.54 -3.04
N LYS A 73 12.82 10.96 -3.54
CA LYS A 73 13.30 12.34 -3.54
C LYS A 73 13.21 12.94 -4.94
N ILE A 74 12.70 14.16 -5.10
CA ILE A 74 12.63 14.85 -6.39
C ILE A 74 14.05 15.18 -6.90
N LEU A 75 14.33 14.75 -8.13
CA LEU A 75 15.53 15.12 -8.89
C LEU A 75 15.23 16.22 -9.91
N ASP A 76 14.09 16.13 -10.60
CA ASP A 76 13.57 17.18 -11.49
C ASP A 76 12.09 17.43 -11.15
N PRO A 77 11.73 18.62 -10.63
CA PRO A 77 10.36 18.95 -10.28
C PRO A 77 9.48 19.31 -11.49
N VAL A 78 10.05 19.53 -12.69
CA VAL A 78 9.42 20.22 -13.82
C VAL A 78 8.68 21.51 -13.39
N ALA A 79 7.64 21.94 -14.11
CA ALA A 79 6.84 23.12 -13.79
C ALA A 79 5.78 22.87 -12.69
N SER A 80 6.05 21.98 -11.72
CA SER A 80 5.07 21.55 -10.70
C SER A 80 4.93 22.46 -9.48
N GLY A 81 5.92 23.34 -9.24
CA GLY A 81 6.00 24.15 -8.02
C GLY A 81 6.69 23.47 -6.82
N PHE A 82 7.13 22.21 -6.94
CA PHE A 82 8.02 21.57 -5.97
C PHE A 82 9.48 21.99 -6.17
N LEU A 83 10.33 21.68 -5.19
CA LEU A 83 11.77 21.89 -5.24
C LEU A 83 12.52 20.59 -5.50
N VAL A 84 13.76 20.71 -5.99
CA VAL A 84 14.74 19.61 -5.93
C VAL A 84 15.00 19.26 -4.47
N ASP A 85 15.25 17.97 -4.20
CA ASP A 85 15.42 17.40 -2.86
C ASP A 85 14.16 17.31 -1.97
N ASP A 86 12.99 17.81 -2.41
CA ASP A 86 11.72 17.52 -1.74
C ASP A 86 11.45 16.00 -1.71
N ILE A 87 10.88 15.51 -0.60
CA ILE A 87 10.52 14.10 -0.45
C ILE A 87 9.11 13.89 -1.02
N LYS A 88 9.02 13.43 -2.27
CA LYS A 88 7.76 13.23 -2.99
C LYS A 88 6.93 12.09 -2.40
N TRP A 89 7.59 10.99 -2.07
CA TRP A 89 7.02 9.83 -1.37
C TRP A 89 7.83 9.58 -0.11
N LYS A 90 7.19 9.34 1.03
CA LYS A 90 7.88 8.90 2.26
C LYS A 90 7.10 7.79 2.95
N THR A 91 7.77 7.03 3.82
CA THR A 91 7.16 5.93 4.56
C THR A 91 6.49 4.96 3.58
N ILE A 92 7.25 4.55 2.56
CA ILE A 92 6.81 3.53 1.62
C ILE A 92 6.84 2.19 2.36
N GLU A 93 5.70 1.51 2.42
CA GLU A 93 5.50 0.26 3.15
C GLU A 93 4.89 -0.78 2.21
N ALA A 94 5.55 -1.93 2.05
CA ALA A 94 5.05 -3.01 1.21
C ALA A 94 3.85 -3.72 1.86
N ILE A 95 2.80 -3.93 1.08
CA ILE A 95 1.63 -4.76 1.42
C ILE A 95 1.86 -6.18 0.90
N ASP A 96 2.34 -6.27 -0.35
CA ASP A 96 2.74 -7.49 -1.05
C ASP A 96 3.84 -7.18 -2.08
N GLU A 97 4.09 -8.07 -3.04
CA GLU A 97 5.13 -7.92 -4.08
C GLU A 97 4.83 -6.81 -5.10
N GLU A 98 3.56 -6.45 -5.29
CA GLU A 98 3.09 -5.48 -6.29
C GLU A 98 2.52 -4.21 -5.65
N ASN A 99 2.07 -4.25 -4.39
CA ASN A 99 1.30 -3.18 -3.76
C ASN A 99 2.02 -2.58 -2.54
N TYR A 100 2.01 -1.24 -2.46
CA TYR A 100 2.63 -0.47 -1.38
C TYR A 100 1.71 0.66 -0.91
N ASN A 101 1.77 0.99 0.38
CA ASN A 101 1.28 2.26 0.91
C ASN A 101 2.41 3.30 0.91
N HIS A 102 2.06 4.58 0.80
CA HIS A 102 3.01 5.68 1.02
C HIS A 102 2.32 6.97 1.49
N LEU A 103 3.13 7.96 1.88
CA LEU A 103 2.71 9.35 2.04
C LEU A 103 3.18 10.20 0.86
N GLU A 104 2.24 10.72 0.08
CA GLU A 104 2.41 11.60 -1.08
C GLU A 104 2.51 13.07 -0.66
N LEU A 105 3.54 13.80 -1.11
CA LEU A 105 3.62 15.26 -0.99
C LEU A 105 2.67 15.96 -1.99
N GLY A 106 1.67 16.66 -1.47
CA GLY A 106 0.76 17.52 -2.24
C GLY A 106 1.31 18.92 -2.52
N SER A 107 0.72 19.62 -3.49
CA SER A 107 1.13 20.98 -3.90
C SER A 107 0.89 22.07 -2.84
N ASP A 108 0.13 21.76 -1.81
CA ASP A 108 -0.06 22.58 -0.59
C ASP A 108 0.98 22.27 0.50
N LEU A 109 1.99 21.45 0.18
CA LEU A 109 3.06 20.95 1.04
C LEU A 109 2.61 20.03 2.19
N ASN A 110 1.35 19.59 2.18
CA ASN A 110 0.87 18.55 3.09
C ASN A 110 1.14 17.16 2.53
N TYR A 111 1.09 16.15 3.41
CA TYR A 111 1.23 14.75 3.03
C TYR A 111 -0.11 14.03 3.11
N TYR A 112 -0.40 13.20 2.11
CA TYR A 112 -1.63 12.42 1.99
C TYR A 112 -1.30 10.94 1.84
N ASN A 113 -2.13 10.07 2.43
CA ASN A 113 -2.03 8.64 2.17
C ASN A 113 -2.24 8.37 0.68
N GLY A 114 -1.40 7.52 0.11
CA GLY A 114 -1.55 7.00 -1.25
C GLY A 114 -1.15 5.54 -1.31
N THR A 115 -1.41 4.95 -2.48
CA THR A 115 -0.98 3.60 -2.83
C THR A 115 -0.15 3.63 -4.11
N ILE A 116 0.80 2.70 -4.19
CA ILE A 116 1.62 2.41 -5.36
C ILE A 116 1.32 0.97 -5.79
N GLU A 117 0.97 0.78 -7.05
CA GLU A 117 0.85 -0.51 -7.73
C GLU A 117 2.02 -0.61 -8.73
N PHE A 118 2.96 -1.52 -8.46
CA PHE A 118 4.06 -1.91 -9.35
C PHE A 118 3.54 -2.99 -10.30
N GLY A 119 3.55 -2.70 -11.60
CA GLY A 119 3.09 -3.62 -12.64
C GLY A 119 4.16 -3.93 -13.67
N VAL A 120 3.75 -4.68 -14.69
CA VAL A 120 4.60 -5.08 -15.83
C VAL A 120 5.34 -3.91 -16.48
N ASP A 121 6.49 -4.23 -17.09
CA ASP A 121 7.37 -3.29 -17.81
C ASP A 121 7.82 -2.09 -16.94
N ASP A 122 8.22 -2.36 -15.69
CA ASP A 122 8.67 -1.38 -14.69
C ASP A 122 7.78 -0.12 -14.68
N THR A 123 6.48 -0.32 -14.43
CA THR A 123 5.48 0.75 -14.39
C THR A 123 4.88 0.88 -13.00
N LEU A 124 4.84 2.10 -12.44
CA LEU A 124 4.02 2.40 -11.26
C LEU A 124 2.70 3.05 -11.68
N ARG A 125 1.60 2.62 -11.06
CA ARG A 125 0.37 3.41 -10.94
C ARG A 125 0.27 3.94 -9.52
N ILE A 126 0.03 5.23 -9.36
CA ILE A 126 -0.11 5.86 -8.05
C ILE A 126 -1.50 6.47 -7.91
N SER A 127 -2.15 6.13 -6.80
CA SER A 127 -3.43 6.72 -6.39
C SER A 127 -3.23 7.47 -5.07
N VAL A 128 -3.72 8.71 -4.99
CA VAL A 128 -3.63 9.55 -3.78
C VAL A 128 -5.02 9.68 -3.17
N GLY A 129 -5.14 9.52 -1.85
CA GLY A 129 -6.41 9.64 -1.13
C GLY A 129 -7.01 11.06 -1.09
N SER A 130 -6.25 12.07 -1.55
CA SER A 130 -6.74 13.43 -1.80
C SER A 130 -7.23 13.56 -3.24
N SER A 131 -8.40 14.15 -3.45
CA SER A 131 -8.98 14.35 -4.78
C SER A 131 -8.43 15.60 -5.46
N GLY A 132 -8.08 15.50 -6.74
CA GLY A 132 -7.69 16.65 -7.55
C GLY A 132 -6.64 16.33 -8.62
N PRO A 133 -6.14 17.34 -9.35
CA PRO A 133 -5.05 17.17 -10.30
C PRO A 133 -3.81 16.61 -9.61
N GLY A 134 -3.33 15.45 -10.08
CA GLY A 134 -2.21 14.72 -9.50
C GLY A 134 -2.61 13.55 -8.60
N SER A 135 -3.90 13.36 -8.31
CA SER A 135 -4.37 12.21 -7.52
C SER A 135 -4.26 10.86 -8.22
N VAL A 136 -4.07 10.86 -9.55
CA VAL A 136 -3.77 9.66 -10.36
C VAL A 136 -2.50 9.93 -11.14
N GLN A 137 -1.54 9.01 -11.11
CA GLN A 137 -0.23 9.18 -11.74
C GLN A 137 0.26 7.87 -12.38
N LYS A 138 1.04 7.99 -13.47
CA LYS A 138 1.78 6.89 -14.07
C LYS A 138 3.27 7.24 -14.09
N TRP A 139 4.11 6.32 -13.65
CA TRP A 139 5.57 6.44 -13.68
C TRP A 139 6.17 5.22 -14.39
N ILE A 140 7.33 5.40 -15.01
CA ILE A 140 8.16 4.31 -15.55
C ILE A 140 9.59 4.48 -15.05
N ARG A 141 10.35 3.38 -15.03
CA ARG A 141 11.78 3.41 -14.69
C ARG A 141 12.60 4.17 -15.75
N GLN A 142 13.66 4.84 -15.29
CA GLN A 142 14.63 5.57 -16.12
C GLN A 142 15.92 4.76 -16.34
#